data_AF-A0A2G9T754-F1
#
_entry.id   AF-A0A2G9T754-F1
#
_cell.length_a   1.000
_cell.length_b   1.000
_cell.length_c   1.000
_cell.angle_alpha   90.00
_cell.angle_beta   90.00
_cell.angle_gamma   90.00
#
_symmetry.space_group_name_H-M   'P 1'
#
loop_
_entity.id
_entity.type
_entity.pdbx_description
1 polymer ?
#
loop_
_entity_poly.entity_id
_entity_poly.type
_entity_poly.pdbx_seq_one_letter_code
_entity_poly.pdbx_strand_id
1 'polypeptide(L)'
;RGTWKAGDNMAKYNITFEQLEEQHGDRKYIEWTDDLNLLDSRVRGQFEGTVPTDSPPNVIGTYIPGFKNLPAAELVEEGLMRENEDIRSWLELHGFKSDRPTIIMCNVGIQATLLGYAIESIFPHNPVQVYN
;
A
#
# COMPACT_ATOMS: atom_id res chain seq x y z
N ARG A 1 19.97 5.97 -28.93
CA ARG A 1 19.12 4.76 -29.04
C ARG A 1 19.44 3.89 -27.84
N GLY A 2 18.47 3.68 -26.93
CA GLY A 2 18.69 2.87 -25.74
C GLY A 2 18.68 1.39 -26.09
N THR A 3 19.71 0.65 -25.66
CA THR A 3 19.83 -0.80 -25.80
C THR A 3 19.17 -1.54 -24.63
N TRP A 4 18.06 -1.00 -24.11
CA TRP A 4 17.36 -1.57 -22.98
C TRP A 4 16.44 -2.69 -23.45
N LYS A 5 16.45 -3.82 -22.75
CA LYS A 5 15.44 -4.87 -22.88
C LYS A 5 14.49 -4.75 -21.70
N ALA A 6 13.18 -4.70 -21.96
CA ALA A 6 12.19 -4.83 -20.92
C ALA A 6 12.25 -6.25 -20.34
N GLY A 7 12.34 -6.36 -19.02
CA GLY A 7 12.11 -7.59 -18.28
C GLY A 7 10.76 -7.50 -17.57
N ASP A 8 10.05 -8.62 -17.49
CA ASP A 8 8.84 -8.71 -16.69
C ASP A 8 9.22 -8.88 -15.22
N ASN A 9 8.90 -7.88 -14.40
CA ASN A 9 9.09 -7.89 -12.96
C ASN A 9 7.75 -7.70 -12.23
N MET A 10 6.61 -7.99 -12.88
CA MET A 10 5.30 -7.75 -12.28
C MET A 10 5.11 -8.53 -10.97
N ALA A 11 5.52 -9.79 -10.91
CA ALA A 11 5.42 -10.64 -9.72
C ALA A 11 6.26 -10.14 -8.53
N LYS A 12 7.26 -9.27 -8.77
CA LYS A 12 8.04 -8.65 -7.69
C LYS A 12 7.25 -7.56 -6.98
N TYR A 13 6.46 -6.79 -7.72
CA TYR A 13 5.79 -5.58 -7.22
C TYR A 13 4.29 -5.76 -7.00
N ASN A 14 3.71 -6.88 -7.41
CA ASN A 14 2.30 -7.18 -7.22
C ASN A 14 2.13 -8.46 -6.40
N ILE A 15 1.06 -8.49 -5.61
CA ILE A 15 0.60 -9.68 -4.91
C ILE A 15 -0.87 -9.93 -5.29
N THR A 16 -1.20 -11.17 -5.63
CA THR A 16 -2.58 -11.52 -6.00
C THR A 16 -3.42 -11.86 -4.77
N PHE A 17 -4.75 -11.88 -4.95
CA PHE A 17 -5.67 -12.35 -3.91
C PHE A 17 -5.36 -13.78 -3.47
N GLU A 18 -5.05 -14.67 -4.42
CA GLU A 18 -4.72 -16.07 -4.14
C GLU A 18 -3.46 -16.21 -3.28
N GLN A 19 -2.45 -15.36 -3.51
CA GLN A 19 -1.24 -15.34 -2.70
C GLN A 19 -1.48 -14.78 -1.30
N LEU A 20 -2.36 -13.77 -1.16
CA LEU A 20 -2.75 -13.24 0.15
C LEU A 20 -3.53 -14.27 0.98
N GLU A 21 -4.37 -15.06 0.32
CA GLU A 21 -5.19 -16.10 0.93
C GLU A 21 -4.47 -17.45 1.08
N GLU A 22 -3.26 -17.58 0.55
CA GLU A 22 -2.46 -18.81 0.66
C GLU A 22 -2.17 -19.12 2.14
N GLN A 23 -2.24 -20.39 2.49
CA GLN A 23 -1.96 -20.86 3.84
C GLN A 23 -0.44 -20.90 4.09
N HIS A 24 0.03 -20.12 5.07
CA HIS A 24 1.44 -20.12 5.49
C HIS A 24 1.54 -20.60 6.94
N GLY A 25 1.67 -21.92 7.12
CA GLY A 25 1.68 -22.52 8.45
C GLY A 25 0.28 -22.59 9.05
N ASP A 26 0.07 -21.94 10.19
CA ASP A 26 -1.18 -21.95 10.96
C ASP A 26 -2.18 -20.86 10.54
N ARG A 27 -1.74 -19.85 9.78
CA ARG A 27 -2.56 -18.72 9.32
C ARG A 27 -2.30 -18.38 7.85
N LYS A 28 -3.26 -17.72 7.19
CA LYS A 28 -3.11 -17.23 5.81
C LYS A 28 -2.13 -16.07 5.76
N TYR A 29 -1.49 -15.80 4.61
CA TYR A 29 -0.49 -14.73 4.51
C TYR A 29 -1.02 -13.36 4.97
N ILE A 30 -2.25 -13.00 4.59
CA ILE A 30 -2.90 -11.75 4.99
C ILE A 30 -3.15 -11.63 6.51
N GLU A 31 -3.12 -12.74 7.25
CA GLU A 31 -3.36 -12.76 8.70
C GLU A 31 -2.08 -12.49 9.52
N TRP A 32 -0.91 -12.39 8.87
CA TRP A 32 0.37 -12.06 9.50
C TRP A 32 0.48 -10.55 9.85
N THR A 33 -0.56 -9.99 10.46
CA THR A 33 -0.72 -8.55 10.76
C THR A 33 0.37 -7.98 11.67
N ASP A 34 1.03 -8.84 12.46
CA ASP A 34 2.14 -8.46 13.34
C ASP A 34 3.50 -8.47 12.63
N ASP A 35 3.61 -9.11 11.46
CA ASP A 35 4.87 -9.31 10.73
C ASP A 35 4.89 -8.54 9.40
N LEU A 36 3.73 -8.07 8.93
CA LEU A 36 3.56 -7.32 7.69
C LEU A 36 3.16 -5.86 7.97
N ASN A 37 3.56 -4.94 7.09
CA ASN A 37 2.84 -3.67 6.93
C ASN A 37 1.70 -3.88 5.94
N LEU A 38 0.48 -4.03 6.44
CA LEU A 38 -0.73 -4.06 5.61
C LEU A 38 -1.32 -2.66 5.55
N LEU A 39 -1.22 -2.00 4.41
CA LEU A 39 -1.54 -0.59 4.25
C LEU A 39 -2.69 -0.38 3.26
N ASP A 40 -3.67 0.43 3.66
CA ASP A 40 -4.75 0.90 2.79
C ASP A 40 -4.50 2.36 2.43
N SER A 41 -4.24 2.61 1.15
CA SER A 41 -3.85 3.92 0.62
C SER A 41 -5.02 4.81 0.18
N ARG A 42 -6.26 4.35 0.38
CA ARG A 42 -7.48 5.09 0.05
C ARG A 42 -7.71 6.24 1.01
N VAL A 43 -8.56 7.18 0.60
CA VAL A 43 -8.98 8.29 1.46
C VAL A 43 -9.69 7.77 2.72
N ARG A 44 -9.54 8.47 3.85
CA ARG A 44 -10.01 7.99 5.16
C ARG A 44 -11.47 7.57 5.16
N GLY A 45 -12.35 8.34 4.53
CA GLY A 45 -13.77 8.01 4.49
C GLY A 45 -14.10 6.69 3.77
N GLN A 46 -13.28 6.26 2.81
CA GLN A 46 -13.47 4.95 2.15
C GLN A 46 -13.06 3.80 3.07
N PHE A 47 -12.06 4.01 3.92
CA PHE A 47 -11.66 3.04 4.92
C PHE A 47 -12.68 2.96 6.07
N GLU A 48 -13.16 4.12 6.53
CA GLU A 48 -14.13 4.25 7.63
C GLU A 48 -15.59 3.92 7.22
N GLY A 49 -15.85 3.76 5.92
CA GLY A 49 -17.19 3.49 5.40
C GLY A 49 -18.14 4.68 5.45
N THR A 50 -17.59 5.91 5.49
CA THR A 50 -18.37 7.15 5.49
C THR A 50 -18.60 7.72 4.08
N VAL A 51 -17.81 7.27 3.09
CA VAL A 51 -18.00 7.62 1.67
C VAL A 51 -17.92 6.37 0.76
N PRO A 52 -18.46 6.44 -0.49
CA PRO A 52 -18.32 5.36 -1.47
C PRO A 52 -16.87 5.14 -1.94
N THR A 53 -16.56 3.93 -2.43
CA THR A 53 -15.23 3.53 -2.93
C THR A 53 -14.87 4.09 -4.31
N ASP A 54 -15.77 4.87 -4.93
CA ASP A 54 -15.74 5.39 -6.32
C ASP A 54 -15.68 4.32 -7.43
N SER A 55 -14.85 3.29 -7.25
CA SER A 55 -14.69 2.11 -8.09
C SER A 55 -14.70 0.86 -7.20
N PRO A 56 -15.70 -0.03 -7.33
CA PRO A 56 -16.91 0.09 -8.14
C PRO A 56 -17.83 1.23 -7.64
N PRO A 57 -18.64 1.84 -8.53
CA PRO A 57 -19.49 2.96 -8.15
C PRO A 57 -20.61 2.51 -7.19
N ASN A 58 -20.99 3.40 -6.28
CA ASN A 58 -22.07 3.20 -5.30
C ASN A 58 -21.86 2.07 -4.28
N VAL A 59 -20.63 1.57 -4.14
CA VAL A 59 -20.27 0.68 -3.03
C VAL A 59 -19.75 1.51 -1.87
N ILE A 60 -20.33 1.35 -0.69
CA ILE A 60 -19.87 2.03 0.53
C ILE A 60 -18.52 1.45 0.94
N GLY A 61 -17.62 2.33 1.38
CA GLY A 61 -16.34 1.96 1.93
C GLY A 61 -16.42 0.94 3.08
N THR A 62 -15.35 0.17 3.22
CA THR A 62 -15.09 -0.76 4.33
C THR A 62 -13.58 -0.95 4.41
N TYR A 63 -13.09 -1.71 5.39
CA TYR A 63 -11.67 -2.04 5.52
C TYR A 63 -11.45 -3.55 5.61
N ILE A 64 -10.24 -3.96 5.24
CA ILE A 64 -9.75 -5.32 5.48
C ILE A 64 -9.15 -5.37 6.89
N PRO A 65 -9.58 -6.27 7.77
CA PRO A 65 -9.01 -6.41 9.11
C PRO A 65 -7.48 -6.52 9.08
N GLY A 66 -6.81 -5.82 9.99
CA GLY A 66 -5.35 -5.77 10.06
C GLY A 66 -4.69 -4.68 9.22
N PHE A 67 -5.40 -4.14 8.21
CA PHE A 67 -4.88 -3.02 7.41
C PHE A 67 -4.93 -1.71 8.20
N LYS A 68 -3.90 -0.88 8.04
CA LYS A 68 -3.84 0.49 8.56
C LYS A 68 -4.07 1.46 7.42
N ASN A 69 -4.88 2.50 7.67
CA ASN A 69 -5.16 3.49 6.65
C ASN A 69 -4.09 4.59 6.59
N LEU A 70 -3.38 4.64 5.47
CA LEU A 70 -2.34 5.61 5.15
C LEU A 70 -2.68 6.26 3.79
N PRO A 71 -3.61 7.24 3.73
CA PRO A 71 -4.05 7.80 2.47
C PRO A 71 -2.90 8.41 1.66
N ALA A 72 -2.71 7.96 0.42
CA ALA A 72 -1.63 8.46 -0.43
C ALA A 72 -1.76 9.97 -0.73
N ALA A 73 -3.00 10.50 -0.69
CA ALA A 73 -3.27 11.92 -0.88
C ALA A 73 -2.67 12.81 0.22
N GLU A 74 -2.43 12.28 1.44
CA GLU A 74 -1.81 13.05 2.54
C GLU A 74 -0.29 13.25 2.37
N LEU A 75 0.30 12.60 1.36
CA LEU A 75 1.70 12.76 0.98
C LEU A 75 1.90 13.86 -0.07
N VAL A 76 0.83 14.48 -0.57
CA VAL A 76 0.88 15.49 -1.63
C VAL A 76 0.35 16.82 -1.10
N GLU A 77 1.12 17.88 -1.28
CA GLU A 77 0.77 19.26 -0.92
C GLU A 77 1.08 20.18 -2.10
N GLU A 78 0.12 21.02 -2.51
CA GLU A 78 0.27 21.93 -3.66
C GLU A 78 0.75 21.25 -4.97
N GLY A 79 0.34 19.99 -5.17
CA GLY A 79 0.71 19.19 -6.34
C GLY A 79 2.13 18.61 -6.30
N LEU A 80 2.84 18.76 -5.19
CA LEU A 80 4.17 18.20 -4.96
C LEU A 80 4.13 17.14 -3.85
N MET A 81 5.03 16.16 -3.93
CA MET A 81 5.26 15.28 -2.79
C MET A 81 5.83 16.09 -1.63
N ARG A 82 5.41 15.76 -0.40
CA ARG A 82 6.01 16.30 0.81
C ARG A 82 7.50 15.96 0.89
N GLU A 83 8.24 16.71 1.69
CA GLU A 83 9.67 16.48 1.91
C GLU A 83 9.95 15.11 2.54
N ASN A 84 11.13 14.55 2.27
CA ASN A 84 11.47 13.18 2.66
C ASN A 84 11.39 12.95 4.18
N GLU A 85 11.86 13.91 4.99
CA GLU A 85 11.80 13.86 6.45
C GLU A 85 10.35 13.88 6.97
N ASP A 86 9.48 14.62 6.29
CA ASP A 86 8.05 14.71 6.60
C ASP A 86 7.33 13.40 6.28
N ILE A 87 7.62 12.81 5.11
CA ILE A 87 7.09 11.50 4.71
C ILE A 87 7.54 10.44 5.71
N ARG A 88 8.82 10.41 6.08
CA ARG A 88 9.36 9.48 7.10
C ARG A 88 8.59 9.60 8.41
N SER A 89 8.47 10.82 8.93
CA SER A 89 7.81 11.09 10.21
C SER A 89 6.33 10.71 10.16
N TRP A 90 5.65 11.00 9.06
CA TRP A 90 4.23 10.66 8.86
C TRP A 90 4.03 9.14 8.80
N LEU A 91 4.89 8.40 8.09
CA LEU A 91 4.83 6.93 8.03
C LEU A 91 4.98 6.31 9.43
N GLU A 92 6.02 6.71 10.17
CA GLU A 92 6.30 6.19 11.51
C GLU A 92 5.18 6.52 12.50
N LEU A 93 4.62 7.73 12.44
CA LEU A 93 3.48 8.17 13.24
C LEU A 93 2.24 7.29 13.01
N HIS A 94 1.99 6.88 11.75
CA HIS A 94 0.88 6.01 11.38
C HIS A 94 1.19 4.52 11.56
N GLY A 95 2.30 4.19 12.22
CA GLY A 95 2.61 2.83 12.65
C GLY A 95 3.21 1.95 11.56
N PHE A 96 3.77 2.54 10.49
CA PHE A 96 4.65 1.86 9.55
C PHE A 96 5.91 1.34 10.25
N LYS A 97 6.40 0.17 9.84
CA LYS A 97 7.59 -0.49 10.39
C LYS A 97 8.56 -0.80 9.26
N SER A 98 9.67 -0.07 9.19
CA SER A 98 10.62 -0.15 8.06
C SER A 98 11.32 -1.51 7.92
N ASP A 99 11.35 -2.29 9.00
CA ASP A 99 11.94 -3.63 9.10
C ASP A 99 10.99 -4.75 8.65
N ARG A 100 9.76 -4.43 8.24
CA ARG A 100 8.75 -5.40 7.80
C ARG A 100 8.44 -5.27 6.31
N PRO A 101 8.15 -6.37 5.60
CA PRO A 101 7.62 -6.31 4.25
C PRO A 101 6.28 -5.56 4.19
N THR A 102 5.99 -4.94 3.05
CA THR A 102 4.84 -4.05 2.89
C THR A 102 3.93 -4.49 1.77
N ILE A 103 2.64 -4.60 2.07
CA ILE A 103 1.56 -4.78 1.09
C ILE A 103 0.68 -3.56 1.15
N ILE A 104 0.41 -2.98 -0.01
CA ILE A 104 -0.39 -1.77 -0.13
C ILE A 104 -1.57 -2.03 -1.04
N MET A 105 -2.76 -1.67 -0.59
CA MET A 105 -3.97 -1.79 -1.39
C MET A 105 -4.64 -0.42 -1.62
N CYS A 106 -5.40 -0.36 -2.70
CA CYS A 106 -6.48 0.61 -2.89
C CYS A 106 -7.57 -0.04 -3.73
N ASN A 107 -8.40 0.76 -4.42
CA ASN A 107 -9.46 0.21 -5.25
C ASN A 107 -8.96 -0.36 -6.59
N VAL A 108 -7.93 0.27 -7.20
CA VAL A 108 -7.46 -0.05 -8.58
C VAL A 108 -5.93 0.10 -8.76
N GLY A 109 -5.17 0.04 -7.67
CA GLY A 109 -3.69 0.08 -7.65
C GLY A 109 -3.01 1.47 -7.77
N ILE A 110 -3.70 2.54 -8.17
CA ILE A 110 -3.06 3.87 -8.40
C ILE A 110 -2.51 4.48 -7.10
N GLN A 111 -3.37 4.68 -6.10
CA GLN A 111 -2.97 5.24 -4.81
C GLN A 111 -1.95 4.33 -4.10
N ALA A 112 -2.08 3.01 -4.26
CA ALA A 112 -1.17 2.05 -3.66
C ALA A 112 0.24 2.18 -4.23
N THR A 113 0.35 2.39 -5.54
CA THR A 113 1.63 2.62 -6.22
C THR A 113 2.29 3.92 -5.75
N LEU A 114 1.51 5.00 -5.55
CA LEU A 114 2.05 6.27 -5.04
C LEU A 114 2.61 6.13 -3.62
N LEU A 115 1.87 5.47 -2.72
CA LEU A 115 2.37 5.20 -1.37
C LEU A 115 3.59 4.27 -1.40
N GLY A 116 3.60 3.26 -2.27
CA GLY A 116 4.74 2.36 -2.45
C GLY A 116 6.00 3.09 -2.91
N TYR A 117 5.87 3.99 -3.89
CA TYR A 117 6.96 4.85 -4.34
C TYR A 117 7.51 5.74 -3.20
N ALA A 118 6.62 6.33 -2.40
CA ALA A 118 7.03 7.13 -1.25
C ALA A 118 7.83 6.29 -0.24
N ILE A 119 7.36 5.08 0.07
CA ILE A 119 8.05 4.16 0.99
C ILE A 119 9.41 3.75 0.43
N GLU A 120 9.50 3.33 -0.84
CA GLU A 120 10.77 2.94 -1.45
C GLU A 120 11.78 4.10 -1.52
N SER A 121 11.31 5.34 -1.70
CA SER A 121 12.17 6.52 -1.75
C SER A 121 12.84 6.81 -0.39
N ILE A 122 12.16 6.50 0.71
CA ILE A 122 12.66 6.71 2.08
C ILE A 122 13.36 5.46 2.64
N PHE A 123 12.91 4.27 2.23
CA PHE A 123 13.32 2.96 2.71
C PHE A 123 13.60 2.01 1.52
N PRO A 124 14.71 2.20 0.78
CA PRO A 124 14.97 1.52 -0.49
C PRO A 124 15.18 0.00 -0.41
N HIS A 125 15.26 -0.56 0.81
CA HIS A 125 15.38 -1.99 1.06
C HIS A 125 14.09 -2.63 1.56
N ASN A 126 13.02 -1.84 1.73
CA ASN A 126 11.73 -2.38 2.12
C ASN A 126 11.09 -3.10 0.91
N PRO A 127 10.74 -4.40 1.02
CA PRO A 127 10.05 -5.08 -0.06
C PRO A 127 8.58 -4.62 -0.08
N VAL A 128 8.22 -3.89 -1.13
CA VAL A 128 6.87 -3.35 -1.33
C VAL A 128 6.16 -4.12 -2.44
N GLN A 129 4.95 -4.58 -2.15
CA GLN A 129 4.02 -5.16 -3.12
C GLN A 129 2.69 -4.41 -3.10
N VAL A 130 2.07 -4.28 -4.27
CA VAL A 130 0.74 -3.72 -4.45
C VAL A 130 -0.27 -4.86 -4.60
N TYR A 131 -1.37 -4.77 -3.87
CA TYR A 131 -2.57 -5.55 -4.10
C TYR A 131 -3.56 -4.68 -4.88
N ASN A 132 -3.77 -5.03 -6.15
CA ASN A 132 -4.64 -4.30 -7.09
C ASN A 132 -5.73 -5.17 -7.71
#